data_AF-X1VJV1-F1
#
_entry.id   AF-X1VJV1-F1
#
_cell.length_a   1.000
_cell.length_b   1.000
_cell.length_c   1.000
_cell.angle_alpha   90.00
_cell.angle_beta   90.00
_cell.angle_gamma   90.00
#
_symmetry.space_group_name_H-M   'P 1'
#
loop_
_entity.id
_entity.type
_entity.pdbx_description
1 polymer ?
#
loop_
_entity_poly.entity_id
_entity_poly.type
_entity_poly.pdbx_seq_one_letter_code
_entity_poly.pdbx_strand_id
1 'polypeptide(L)'
;YIAQLPSLMLNDVRISVQLVNENDRMLTGGFYAEIEMEYDAAIARENRGRPFGVVSIRPIQLSKRNVLDILYQGREHFTLEEWQDFLIRSVGIEPSTLSERARNVLFVRMVPFVERNYNVVELGPRGTGKSHLYQQISPYSHLISGGKTTVSKMFVNLASGERGLVCKYDIVCFDEISGVSFDQKDGVNIMKGYMESGEFSRGKEPIRADGCMVLVGNFDVDVEHQQRIGHLFGPMPPEMRDDTAFMDK
;
A
#
# COMPACT_ATOMS: atom_id res chain seq x y z
N TYR A 1 2.30 -22.08 -14.93
CA TYR A 1 3.20 -20.96 -14.59
C TYR A 1 4.53 -21.50 -14.08
N ILE A 2 5.50 -20.63 -13.79
CA ILE A 2 6.78 -20.97 -13.16
C ILE A 2 6.91 -20.13 -11.90
N ALA A 3 7.31 -20.74 -10.79
CA ALA A 3 7.61 -20.07 -9.53
C ALA A 3 9.13 -20.02 -9.28
N GLN A 4 9.55 -18.96 -8.60
CA GLN A 4 10.89 -18.85 -8.01
C GLN A 4 10.79 -19.05 -6.50
N LEU A 5 11.65 -19.89 -5.95
CA LEU A 5 11.77 -20.16 -4.51
C LEU A 5 13.18 -19.73 -4.04
N PRO A 6 13.37 -18.45 -3.68
CA PRO A 6 14.69 -17.90 -3.33
C PRO A 6 15.36 -18.64 -2.18
N SER A 7 14.61 -19.03 -1.15
CA SER A 7 15.11 -19.77 0.02
C SER A 7 15.73 -21.13 -0.33
N LEU A 8 15.40 -21.68 -1.50
CA LEU A 8 15.89 -22.97 -2.00
C LEU A 8 16.78 -22.82 -3.24
N MET A 9 17.03 -21.59 -3.69
CA MET A 9 17.76 -21.28 -4.92
C MET A 9 17.18 -21.98 -6.17
N LEU A 10 15.86 -22.16 -6.23
CA LEU A 10 15.17 -22.75 -7.37
C LEU A 10 14.44 -21.68 -8.19
N ASN A 11 14.78 -21.57 -9.48
CA ASN A 11 14.21 -20.54 -10.36
C ASN A 11 13.15 -21.06 -11.36
N ASP A 12 13.07 -22.38 -11.51
CA ASP A 12 12.26 -23.05 -12.54
C ASP A 12 11.30 -24.08 -11.92
N VAL A 13 10.53 -23.70 -10.90
CA VAL A 13 9.58 -24.60 -10.23
C VAL A 13 8.23 -24.58 -10.95
N ARG A 14 7.70 -25.75 -11.31
CA ARG A 14 6.39 -25.88 -11.94
C ARG A 14 5.28 -25.50 -10.95
N ILE A 15 4.29 -24.73 -11.40
CA ILE A 15 3.09 -24.43 -10.61
C ILE A 15 1.86 -24.36 -11.53
N SER A 16 0.76 -24.99 -11.10
CA SER A 16 -0.48 -25.05 -11.88
C SER A 16 -1.18 -23.70 -11.97
N VAL A 17 -1.99 -23.51 -13.02
CA VAL A 17 -2.78 -22.28 -13.21
C VAL A 17 -3.84 -22.13 -12.12
N GLN A 18 -4.42 -23.24 -11.68
CA GLN A 18 -5.43 -23.29 -10.63
C GLN A 18 -4.87 -22.78 -9.30
N LEU A 19 -3.69 -23.29 -8.89
CA LEU A 19 -3.01 -22.86 -7.66
C LEU A 19 -2.69 -21.36 -7.67
N VAL A 20 -2.29 -20.82 -8.82
CA VAL A 20 -2.02 -19.38 -8.97
C VAL A 20 -3.30 -18.57 -8.82
N ASN A 21 -4.37 -18.94 -9.53
CA ASN A 21 -5.63 -18.18 -9.50
C ASN A 21 -6.32 -18.23 -8.13
N GLU A 22 -6.27 -19.38 -7.44
CA GLU A 22 -6.82 -19.53 -6.08
C GLU A 22 -6.06 -18.72 -5.04
N ASN A 23 -4.78 -18.41 -5.30
CA ASN A 23 -3.89 -17.70 -4.39
C ASN A 23 -3.40 -16.35 -4.95
N ASP A 24 -4.15 -15.74 -5.87
CA ASP A 24 -3.73 -14.52 -6.59
C ASP A 24 -3.32 -13.38 -5.63
N ARG A 25 -4.03 -13.25 -4.50
CA ARG A 25 -3.73 -12.28 -3.43
C ARG A 25 -2.48 -12.61 -2.60
N MET A 26 -2.03 -13.86 -2.53
CA MET A 26 -0.76 -14.17 -1.85
C MET A 26 0.44 -13.79 -2.72
N LEU A 27 0.27 -13.81 -4.04
CA LEU A 27 1.33 -13.52 -5.00
C LEU A 27 1.62 -12.02 -5.13
N THR A 28 0.78 -11.16 -4.56
CA THR A 28 1.00 -9.70 -4.47
C THR A 28 1.97 -9.29 -3.36
N GLY A 29 2.46 -10.23 -2.54
CA GLY A 29 3.51 -10.03 -1.54
C GLY A 29 3.02 -10.05 -0.09
N GLY A 30 3.95 -10.32 0.84
CA GLY A 30 3.72 -10.21 2.28
C GLY A 30 2.96 -11.33 2.99
N PHE A 31 2.61 -12.38 2.27
CA PHE A 31 2.06 -13.57 2.85
C PHE A 31 3.15 -14.61 3.03
N TYR A 32 3.24 -15.16 4.24
CA TYR A 32 3.97 -16.40 4.44
C TYR A 32 3.07 -17.55 4.01
N ALA A 33 3.65 -18.52 3.33
CA ALA A 33 2.97 -19.72 2.89
C ALA A 33 3.82 -20.93 3.23
N GLU A 34 3.18 -21.97 3.72
CA GLU A 34 3.73 -23.31 3.67
C GLU A 34 3.49 -23.85 2.26
N ILE A 35 4.54 -24.37 1.63
CA ILE A 35 4.46 -24.95 0.30
C ILE A 35 4.88 -26.41 0.37
N GLU A 36 4.12 -27.27 -0.29
CA GLU A 36 4.50 -28.65 -0.51
C GLU A 36 5.09 -28.79 -1.91
N MET A 37 6.28 -29.39 -1.98
CA MET A 37 6.98 -29.59 -3.24
C MET A 37 7.06 -31.07 -3.58
N GLU A 38 6.94 -31.36 -4.87
CA GLU A 38 7.27 -32.65 -5.44
C GLU A 38 8.57 -32.58 -6.24
N TYR A 39 9.25 -33.72 -6.30
CA TYR A 39 10.34 -33.98 -7.24
C TYR A 39 9.94 -35.11 -8.17
N ASP A 40 9.93 -34.84 -9.47
CA ASP A 40 9.68 -35.83 -10.50
C ASP A 40 10.99 -36.29 -11.14
N ALA A 41 11.39 -37.53 -10.84
CA ALA A 41 12.60 -38.15 -11.33
C ALA A 41 12.56 -38.48 -12.84
N ALA A 42 11.36 -38.63 -13.43
CA ALA A 42 11.23 -38.87 -14.86
C ALA A 42 11.49 -37.57 -15.62
N ILE A 43 10.89 -36.46 -15.18
CA ILE A 43 11.13 -35.12 -15.74
C ILE A 43 12.59 -34.72 -15.56
N ALA A 44 13.24 -35.09 -14.45
CA ALA A 44 14.66 -34.81 -14.24
C ALA A 44 15.60 -35.39 -15.32
N ARG A 45 15.17 -36.44 -16.02
CA ARG A 45 15.94 -37.09 -17.10
C ARG A 45 15.68 -36.46 -18.48
N GLU A 46 14.70 -35.59 -18.59
CA GLU A 46 14.39 -34.88 -19.83
C GLU A 46 15.37 -33.73 -20.07
N ASN A 47 15.64 -33.44 -21.34
CA ASN A 47 16.48 -32.29 -21.69
C ASN A 47 15.73 -30.99 -21.35
N ARG A 48 16.27 -30.19 -20.43
CA ARG A 48 15.62 -29.01 -19.81
C ARG A 48 14.36 -29.32 -18.99
N GLY A 49 14.26 -30.53 -18.44
CA GLY A 49 13.20 -30.88 -17.51
C GLY A 49 13.20 -29.99 -16.27
N ARG A 50 11.99 -29.67 -15.78
CA ARG A 50 11.78 -28.90 -14.54
C ARG A 50 11.27 -29.84 -13.45
N PRO A 51 12.15 -30.57 -12.75
CA PRO A 51 11.72 -31.69 -11.92
C PRO A 51 10.93 -31.26 -10.68
N PHE A 52 11.14 -30.05 -10.18
CA PHE A 52 10.44 -29.53 -9.02
C PHE A 52 9.08 -28.94 -9.40
N GLY A 53 8.05 -29.33 -8.65
CA GLY A 53 6.70 -28.79 -8.77
C GLY A 53 6.14 -28.39 -7.41
N VAL A 54 5.31 -27.35 -7.38
CA VAL A 54 4.50 -26.98 -6.21
C VAL A 54 3.20 -27.76 -6.29
N VAL A 55 2.96 -28.63 -5.30
CA VAL A 55 1.76 -29.48 -5.20
C VAL A 55 0.65 -28.75 -4.45
N SER A 56 1.01 -28.04 -3.39
CA SER A 56 0.06 -27.29 -2.58
C SER A 56 0.69 -26.00 -2.04
N ILE A 57 -0.15 -24.98 -1.88
CA ILE A 57 0.20 -23.73 -1.22
C ILE A 57 -0.82 -23.54 -0.11
N ARG A 58 -0.33 -23.45 1.13
CA ARG A 58 -1.13 -23.17 2.30
C ARG A 58 -0.72 -21.82 2.88
N PRO A 59 -1.56 -20.78 2.75
CA PRO A 59 -1.34 -19.50 3.41
C PRO A 59 -1.14 -19.71 4.91
N ILE A 60 -0.03 -19.22 5.47
CA ILE A 60 0.13 -19.06 6.91
C ILE A 60 -0.67 -17.83 7.30
N GLN A 61 -1.99 -18.01 7.41
CA GLN A 61 -2.82 -17.01 8.07
C GLN A 61 -2.51 -17.07 9.57
N LEU A 62 -2.06 -15.94 10.14
CA LEU A 62 -2.17 -15.67 11.57
C LEU A 62 -3.66 -15.75 11.95
N SER A 63 -4.16 -16.95 12.22
CA SER A 63 -5.59 -17.25 12.29
C SER A 63 -5.96 -17.82 13.64
N LYS A 64 -5.77 -17.03 14.68
CA LYS A 64 -6.72 -17.11 15.81
C LYS A 64 -7.95 -16.32 15.39
N ARG A 65 -9.05 -17.01 15.06
CA ARG A 65 -10.33 -16.38 14.69
C ARG A 65 -10.84 -15.39 15.75
N ASN A 66 -10.40 -15.55 17.00
CA ASN A 66 -10.73 -14.71 18.14
C ASN A 66 -9.65 -13.65 18.44
N VAL A 67 -8.78 -13.29 17.49
CA VAL A 67 -7.71 -12.30 17.74
C VAL A 67 -8.29 -10.94 18.16
N LEU A 68 -9.40 -10.51 17.56
CA LEU A 68 -10.07 -9.26 17.93
C LEU A 68 -10.64 -9.34 19.35
N ASP A 69 -11.27 -10.45 19.72
CA ASP A 69 -11.80 -10.65 21.08
C ASP A 69 -10.68 -10.60 22.13
N ILE A 70 -9.53 -11.22 21.84
CA ILE A 70 -8.34 -11.17 22.71
C ILE A 70 -7.82 -9.73 22.83
N LEU A 71 -7.76 -8.98 21.72
CA LEU A 71 -7.31 -7.58 21.74
C LEU A 71 -8.29 -6.67 22.50
N TYR A 72 -9.60 -6.90 22.38
CA TYR A 72 -10.62 -6.17 23.15
C TYR A 72 -10.51 -6.44 24.65
N GLN A 73 -10.37 -7.71 25.06
CA GLN A 73 -10.12 -8.05 26.47
C GLN A 73 -8.81 -7.43 26.96
N GLY A 74 -7.75 -7.50 26.14
CA GLY A 74 -6.47 -6.87 26.41
C GLY A 74 -6.62 -5.37 26.66
N ARG A 75 -7.36 -4.65 25.80
CA ARG A 75 -7.60 -3.21 25.90
C ARG A 75 -8.18 -2.79 27.25
N GLU A 76 -9.03 -3.60 27.88
CA GLU A 76 -9.64 -3.30 29.18
C GLU A 76 -8.60 -3.15 30.31
N HIS A 77 -7.43 -3.74 30.15
CA HIS A 77 -6.34 -3.68 31.13
C HIS A 77 -5.43 -2.44 31.00
N PHE A 78 -5.68 -1.56 30.03
CA PHE A 78 -4.84 -0.39 29.77
C PHE A 78 -5.62 0.91 29.99
N THR A 79 -4.96 1.92 30.53
CA THR A 79 -5.41 3.31 30.36
C THR A 79 -5.35 3.72 28.88
N LEU A 80 -5.97 4.85 28.53
CA LEU A 80 -5.91 5.35 27.16
C LEU A 80 -4.46 5.63 26.72
N GLU A 81 -3.66 6.24 27.60
CA GLU A 81 -2.28 6.62 27.34
C GLU A 81 -1.40 5.39 27.14
N GLU A 82 -1.49 4.39 28.02
CA GLU A 82 -0.72 3.16 27.87
C GLU A 82 -1.12 2.39 26.61
N TRP A 83 -2.41 2.42 26.23
CA TRP A 83 -2.88 1.81 25.00
C TRP A 83 -2.33 2.52 23.76
N GLN A 84 -2.31 3.85 23.76
CA GLN A 84 -1.73 4.62 22.68
C GLN A 84 -0.24 4.32 22.52
N ASP A 85 0.49 4.29 23.63
CA ASP A 85 1.89 3.94 23.69
C ASP A 85 2.16 2.52 23.18
N PHE A 86 1.31 1.56 23.56
CA PHE A 86 1.38 0.19 23.07
C PHE A 86 1.21 0.12 21.55
N LEU A 87 0.21 0.79 20.99
CA LEU A 87 -0.03 0.82 19.54
C LEU A 87 1.14 1.44 18.78
N ILE A 88 1.69 2.56 19.27
CA ILE A 88 2.87 3.22 18.65
C ILE A 88 4.09 2.30 18.70
N ARG A 89 4.33 1.60 19.82
CA ARG A 89 5.43 0.62 19.90
C ARG A 89 5.22 -0.58 18.97
N SER A 90 3.97 -1.00 18.75
CA SER A 90 3.67 -2.14 17.88
C SER A 90 4.04 -1.89 16.42
N VAL A 91 4.09 -0.62 15.97
CA VAL A 91 4.57 -0.21 14.65
C VAL A 91 6.07 0.14 14.64
N GLY A 92 6.81 -0.19 15.70
CA GLY A 92 8.26 -0.04 15.78
C GLY A 92 8.76 1.35 16.20
N ILE A 93 7.90 2.19 16.79
CA ILE A 93 8.26 3.56 17.19
C ILE A 93 8.23 3.69 18.72
N GLU A 94 9.21 4.39 19.30
CA GLU A 94 9.30 4.59 20.74
C GLU A 94 8.55 5.87 21.19
N PRO A 95 7.37 5.76 21.86
CA PRO A 95 6.51 6.90 22.17
C PRO A 95 7.09 7.85 23.23
N SER A 96 8.02 7.39 24.08
CA SER A 96 8.65 8.25 25.10
C SER A 96 9.54 9.34 24.50
N THR A 97 10.00 9.16 23.26
CA THR A 97 10.79 10.15 22.52
C THR A 97 9.95 11.16 21.75
N LEU A 98 8.61 11.00 21.75
CA LEU A 98 7.70 11.80 20.95
C LEU A 98 6.95 12.82 21.79
N SER A 99 6.76 14.01 21.22
CA SER A 99 5.77 14.95 21.75
C SER A 99 4.35 14.39 21.56
N GLU A 100 3.40 14.87 22.35
CA GLU A 100 1.98 14.51 22.20
C GLU A 100 1.46 14.75 20.78
N ARG A 101 1.83 15.90 20.18
CA ARG A 101 1.50 16.21 18.79
C ARG A 101 2.07 15.18 17.81
N ALA A 102 3.32 14.75 18.00
CA ALA A 102 3.93 13.74 17.14
C ALA A 102 3.25 12.37 17.27
N ARG A 103 2.83 11.99 18.49
CA ARG A 103 2.02 10.78 18.71
C ARG A 103 0.69 10.86 17.96
N ASN A 104 -0.01 11.98 18.04
CA ASN A 104 -1.27 12.19 17.31
C ASN A 104 -1.09 12.12 15.79
N VAL A 105 -0.01 12.69 15.25
CA VAL A 105 0.32 12.57 13.81
C VAL A 105 0.53 11.11 13.41
N LEU A 106 1.21 10.31 14.23
CA LEU A 106 1.37 8.87 13.94
C LEU A 106 0.03 8.13 13.90
N PHE A 107 -0.92 8.46 14.79
CA PHE A 107 -2.27 7.90 14.71
C PHE A 107 -2.97 8.26 13.41
N VAL A 108 -2.89 9.51 12.97
CA VAL A 108 -3.45 9.94 11.67
C VAL A 108 -2.82 9.16 10.51
N ARG A 109 -1.50 8.91 10.54
CA ARG A 109 -0.82 8.07 9.53
C ARG A 109 -1.30 6.62 9.51
N MET A 110 -1.82 6.11 10.64
CA MET A 110 -2.36 4.76 10.76
C MET A 110 -3.81 4.64 10.29
N VAL A 111 -4.58 5.73 10.19
CA VAL A 111 -5.99 5.69 9.76
C VAL A 111 -6.20 5.03 8.39
N PRO A 112 -5.39 5.29 7.33
CA PRO A 112 -5.52 4.60 6.04
C PRO A 112 -5.41 3.06 6.10
N PHE A 113 -4.83 2.50 7.17
CA PHE A 113 -4.70 1.05 7.33
C PHE A 113 -5.97 0.41 7.92
N VAL A 114 -6.86 1.21 8.51
CA VAL A 114 -8.07 0.72 9.20
C VAL A 114 -9.37 1.23 8.58
N GLU A 115 -9.32 2.35 7.86
CA GLU A 115 -10.45 2.93 7.13
C GLU A 115 -10.21 2.89 5.62
N ARG A 116 -11.22 2.43 4.88
CA ARG A 116 -11.17 2.30 3.42
C ARG A 116 -11.33 3.67 2.76
N ASN A 117 -10.63 3.89 1.65
CA ASN A 117 -10.64 5.14 0.89
C ASN A 117 -10.40 6.40 1.78
N TYR A 118 -9.63 6.28 2.86
CA TYR A 118 -9.22 7.41 3.68
C TYR A 118 -7.99 8.07 3.06
N ASN A 119 -8.22 9.14 2.32
CA ASN A 119 -7.19 9.82 1.53
C ASN A 119 -6.46 10.89 2.36
N VAL A 120 -5.13 10.91 2.31
CA VAL A 120 -4.30 11.79 3.17
C VAL A 120 -3.25 12.51 2.36
N VAL A 121 -3.01 13.78 2.69
CA VAL A 121 -1.85 14.55 2.22
C VAL A 121 -0.98 14.91 3.41
N GLU A 122 0.27 14.44 3.40
CA GLU A 122 1.26 14.77 4.43
C GLU A 122 2.46 15.53 3.84
N LEU A 123 2.56 16.81 4.19
CA LEU A 123 3.67 17.67 3.79
C LEU A 123 4.48 18.08 5.02
N GLY A 124 5.80 17.90 4.98
CA GLY A 124 6.65 18.22 6.11
C GLY A 124 8.14 18.15 5.79
N PRO A 125 9.02 18.50 6.73
CA PRO A 125 10.46 18.53 6.51
C PRO A 125 11.02 17.12 6.21
N ARG A 126 12.20 17.07 5.56
CA ARG A 126 12.89 15.82 5.23
C ARG A 126 13.31 15.08 6.50
N GLY A 127 13.41 13.75 6.43
CA GLY A 127 13.93 12.92 7.52
C GLY A 127 12.97 12.64 8.68
N THR A 128 11.66 12.91 8.54
CA THR A 128 10.65 12.67 9.59
C THR A 128 9.95 11.30 9.50
N GLY A 129 10.49 10.38 8.69
CA GLY A 129 9.97 9.01 8.55
C GLY A 129 8.56 8.91 7.95
N LYS A 130 8.11 9.91 7.17
CA LYS A 130 6.74 9.98 6.62
C LYS A 130 6.37 8.74 5.80
N SER A 131 7.29 8.26 4.97
CA SER A 131 7.09 7.09 4.11
C SER A 131 7.30 5.75 4.82
N HIS A 132 7.90 5.77 6.02
CA HIS A 132 8.36 4.54 6.70
C HIS A 132 7.20 3.59 7.03
N LEU A 133 6.11 4.14 7.59
CA LEU A 133 4.95 3.35 7.99
C LEU A 133 4.33 2.61 6.79
N TYR A 134 4.22 3.30 5.66
CA TYR A 134 3.67 2.77 4.41
C TYR A 134 4.58 1.75 3.71
N GLN A 135 5.86 1.68 4.08
CA GLN A 135 6.78 0.66 3.55
C GLN A 135 6.84 -0.60 4.42
N GLN A 136 6.64 -0.49 5.73
CA GLN A 136 7.05 -1.53 6.67
C GLN A 136 5.89 -2.29 7.33
N ILE A 137 4.71 -1.68 7.47
CA ILE A 137 3.66 -2.22 8.35
C ILE A 137 2.74 -3.21 7.67
N SER A 138 2.33 -2.94 6.42
CA SER A 138 1.39 -3.80 5.70
C SER A 138 1.91 -4.11 4.32
N PRO A 139 1.83 -5.38 3.88
CA PRO A 139 2.11 -5.73 2.50
C PRO A 139 1.02 -5.28 1.52
N TYR A 140 -0.14 -4.87 2.04
CA TYR A 140 -1.19 -4.25 1.25
C TYR A 140 -1.01 -2.73 1.10
N SER A 141 0.16 -2.20 1.50
CA SER A 141 0.58 -0.84 1.20
C SER A 141 1.60 -0.85 0.07
N HIS A 142 1.33 -0.08 -0.99
CA HIS A 142 2.22 0.07 -2.13
C HIS A 142 2.79 1.49 -2.16
N LEU A 143 4.10 1.62 -1.90
CA LEU A 143 4.80 2.90 -2.02
C LEU A 143 5.32 3.10 -3.45
N ILE A 144 4.98 4.22 -4.05
CA ILE A 144 5.49 4.72 -5.33
C ILE A 144 6.47 5.85 -5.02
N SER A 145 7.76 5.62 -5.20
CA SER A 145 8.78 6.66 -5.06
C SER A 145 9.19 7.22 -6.42
N GLY A 146 9.15 8.55 -6.58
CA GLY A 146 9.82 9.29 -7.66
C GLY A 146 9.64 8.70 -9.06
N GLY A 147 8.56 9.06 -9.75
CA GLY A 147 8.39 8.66 -11.15
C GLY A 147 7.04 9.01 -11.74
N LYS A 148 7.00 9.11 -13.07
CA LYS A 148 5.74 9.23 -13.83
C LYS A 148 4.90 7.99 -13.58
N THR A 149 3.76 8.18 -12.92
CA THR A 149 2.76 7.14 -12.76
C THR A 149 1.67 7.35 -13.80
N THR A 150 1.27 6.27 -14.47
CA THR A 150 0.24 6.36 -15.51
C THR A 150 -1.15 6.11 -14.93
N VAL A 151 -2.16 6.69 -15.56
CA VAL A 151 -3.58 6.44 -15.23
C VAL A 151 -3.90 4.94 -15.31
N SER A 152 -3.31 4.23 -16.28
CA SER A 152 -3.50 2.79 -16.46
C SER A 152 -2.97 1.96 -15.30
N LYS A 153 -1.83 2.34 -14.71
CA LYS A 153 -1.24 1.65 -13.57
C LYS A 153 -2.05 1.88 -12.30
N MET A 154 -2.58 3.10 -12.11
CA MET A 154 -3.36 3.44 -10.92
C MET A 154 -4.75 2.82 -10.93
N PHE A 155 -5.48 2.92 -12.04
CA PHE A 155 -6.92 2.67 -12.08
C PHE A 155 -7.29 1.42 -12.88
N VAL A 156 -7.13 1.48 -14.20
CA VAL A 156 -7.43 0.35 -15.09
C VAL A 156 -6.69 0.47 -16.41
N ASN A 157 -6.12 -0.64 -16.86
CA ASN A 157 -5.60 -0.76 -18.21
C ASN A 157 -6.75 -1.05 -19.18
N LEU A 158 -7.05 -0.12 -20.10
CA LEU A 158 -8.16 -0.27 -21.04
C LEU A 158 -7.94 -1.37 -22.09
N ALA A 159 -6.68 -1.69 -22.41
CA ALA A 159 -6.35 -2.68 -23.42
C ALA A 159 -6.55 -4.11 -22.87
N SER A 160 -6.11 -4.37 -21.63
CA SER A 160 -6.23 -5.70 -21.00
C SER A 160 -7.44 -5.86 -20.08
N GLY A 161 -8.05 -4.76 -19.62
CA GLY A 161 -9.06 -4.76 -18.56
C GLY A 161 -8.49 -4.98 -17.15
N GLU A 162 -7.16 -5.03 -17.01
CA GLU A 162 -6.51 -5.29 -15.73
C GLU A 162 -6.73 -4.13 -14.75
N ARG A 163 -7.12 -4.49 -13.51
CA ARG A 163 -7.30 -3.52 -12.42
C ARG A 163 -5.97 -2.93 -11.96
N GLY A 164 -5.98 -1.64 -11.68
CA GLY A 164 -4.82 -0.88 -11.22
C GLY A 164 -4.55 -1.02 -9.72
N LEU A 165 -3.57 -0.25 -9.24
CA LEU A 165 -3.08 -0.30 -7.87
C LEU A 165 -4.18 -0.07 -6.82
N VAL A 166 -5.09 0.89 -7.02
CA VAL A 166 -6.14 1.18 -6.02
C VAL A 166 -7.12 0.04 -5.82
N CYS A 167 -7.23 -0.87 -6.79
CA CYS A 167 -8.06 -2.06 -6.68
C CYS A 167 -7.34 -3.25 -6.04
N LYS A 168 -6.02 -3.19 -5.93
CA LYS A 168 -5.15 -4.30 -5.51
C LYS A 168 -4.58 -4.11 -4.11
N TYR A 169 -4.41 -2.86 -3.68
CA TYR A 169 -3.78 -2.49 -2.42
C TYR A 169 -4.75 -1.67 -1.57
N ASP A 170 -4.67 -1.85 -0.25
CA ASP A 170 -5.42 -1.07 0.73
C ASP A 170 -4.90 0.37 0.80
N ILE A 171 -3.60 0.57 0.54
CA ILE A 171 -2.97 1.89 0.51
C ILE A 171 -2.06 1.99 -0.72
N VAL A 172 -2.21 3.08 -1.47
CA VAL A 172 -1.25 3.50 -2.50
C VAL A 172 -0.63 4.82 -2.04
N CYS A 173 0.62 4.76 -1.62
CA CYS A 173 1.35 5.91 -1.09
C CYS A 173 2.29 6.48 -2.15
N PHE A 174 2.15 7.75 -2.48
CA PHE A 174 3.03 8.49 -3.37
C PHE A 174 4.07 9.23 -2.52
N ASP A 175 5.32 8.76 -2.58
CA ASP A 175 6.45 9.48 -2.01
C ASP A 175 6.97 10.51 -3.00
N GLU A 176 7.36 11.68 -2.49
CA GLU A 176 7.76 12.84 -3.29
C GLU A 176 6.69 13.29 -4.29
N ILE A 177 5.51 13.69 -3.77
CA ILE A 177 4.36 14.13 -4.57
C ILE A 177 4.69 15.17 -5.66
N SER A 178 5.72 16.01 -5.44
CA SER A 178 6.21 16.98 -6.43
C SER A 178 6.65 16.35 -7.75
N GLY A 179 7.07 15.08 -7.73
CA GLY A 179 7.50 14.33 -8.91
C GLY A 179 6.36 13.59 -9.62
N VAL A 180 5.14 13.60 -9.06
CA VAL A 180 4.00 12.90 -9.66
C VAL A 180 3.49 13.69 -10.86
N SER A 181 3.57 13.07 -12.02
CA SER A 181 3.00 13.57 -13.26
C SER A 181 2.19 12.45 -13.90
N PHE A 182 0.91 12.73 -14.16
CA PHE A 182 0.05 11.84 -14.91
C PHE A 182 0.30 12.04 -16.41
N ASP A 183 0.40 10.93 -17.13
CA ASP A 183 0.61 10.88 -18.58
C ASP A 183 -0.56 11.46 -19.39
N GLN A 184 -1.74 11.58 -18.79
CA GLN A 184 -2.95 12.06 -19.43
C GLN A 184 -3.58 13.21 -18.63
N LYS A 185 -4.10 14.22 -19.35
CA LYS A 185 -4.81 15.37 -18.75
C LYS A 185 -5.98 14.95 -17.86
N ASP A 186 -6.60 13.81 -18.16
CA ASP A 186 -7.76 13.31 -17.40
C ASP A 186 -7.38 12.57 -16.11
N GLY A 187 -6.10 12.26 -15.89
CA GLY A 187 -5.66 11.46 -14.75
C GLY A 187 -6.01 12.09 -13.39
N VAL A 188 -5.81 13.41 -13.28
CA VAL A 188 -6.17 14.16 -12.06
C VAL A 188 -7.69 14.18 -11.85
N ASN A 189 -8.48 14.30 -12.91
CA ASN A 189 -9.95 14.28 -12.81
C ASN A 189 -10.49 12.92 -12.37
N ILE A 190 -9.94 11.83 -12.90
CA ILE A 190 -10.29 10.47 -12.49
C ILE A 190 -9.93 10.25 -11.01
N MET A 191 -8.75 10.72 -10.61
CA MET A 191 -8.30 10.62 -9.23
C MET A 191 -9.19 11.39 -8.26
N LYS A 192 -9.62 12.61 -8.60
CA LYS A 192 -10.60 13.37 -7.82
C LYS A 192 -11.89 12.59 -7.61
N GLY A 193 -12.49 12.13 -8.71
CA GLY A 193 -13.73 11.35 -8.67
C GLY A 193 -13.59 10.10 -7.81
N TYR A 194 -12.46 9.42 -7.92
CA TYR A 194 -12.16 8.25 -7.09
C TYR A 194 -12.02 8.60 -5.60
N MET A 195 -11.24 9.61 -5.25
CA MET A 195 -11.00 9.99 -3.86
C MET A 195 -12.30 10.43 -3.16
N GLU A 196 -13.23 11.06 -3.91
CA GLU A 196 -14.54 11.48 -3.40
C GLU A 196 -15.53 10.31 -3.27
N SER A 197 -15.60 9.43 -4.26
CA SER A 197 -16.71 8.46 -4.38
C SER A 197 -16.32 6.99 -4.15
N GLY A 198 -15.03 6.67 -4.10
CA GLY A 198 -14.52 5.29 -4.10
C GLY A 198 -14.73 4.57 -5.44
N GLU A 199 -15.17 5.27 -6.48
CA GLU A 199 -15.37 4.73 -7.82
C GLU A 199 -14.76 5.60 -8.91
N PHE A 200 -14.40 4.96 -10.01
CA PHE A 200 -13.91 5.64 -11.20
C PHE A 200 -14.48 5.00 -12.46
N SER A 201 -14.64 5.79 -13.51
CA SER A 201 -15.01 5.30 -14.84
C SER A 201 -14.00 5.76 -15.87
N ARG A 202 -13.71 4.87 -16.83
CA ARG A 202 -12.84 5.16 -17.96
C ARG A 202 -13.45 4.58 -19.25
N GLY A 203 -14.56 5.16 -19.69
CA GLY A 203 -15.26 4.78 -20.93
C GLY A 203 -16.01 3.43 -20.90
N LYS A 204 -16.17 2.84 -19.72
CA LYS A 204 -16.92 1.60 -19.44
C LYS A 204 -17.73 1.78 -18.14
N GLU A 205 -18.32 0.70 -17.65
CA GLU A 205 -18.98 0.65 -16.34
C GLU A 205 -18.07 1.16 -15.21
N PRO A 206 -18.66 1.84 -14.20
CA PRO A 206 -17.90 2.33 -13.05
C PRO A 206 -17.28 1.16 -12.27
N ILE A 207 -16.02 1.33 -11.88
CA ILE A 207 -15.26 0.37 -11.08
C ILE A 207 -15.13 0.93 -9.68
N ARG A 208 -15.57 0.15 -8.69
CA ARG A 208 -15.37 0.44 -7.26
C ARG A 208 -14.08 -0.15 -6.75
N ALA A 209 -13.41 0.60 -5.88
CA ALA A 209 -12.22 0.18 -5.16
C ALA A 209 -12.18 0.80 -3.76
N ASP A 210 -11.41 0.17 -2.87
CA ASP A 210 -11.32 0.53 -1.46
C ASP A 210 -9.97 1.16 -1.08
N GLY A 211 -9.00 1.16 -2.01
CA GLY A 211 -7.62 1.57 -1.74
C GLY A 211 -7.50 3.07 -1.43
N CYS A 212 -6.85 3.39 -0.33
CA CYS A 212 -6.54 4.75 0.09
C CYS A 212 -5.43 5.36 -0.77
N MET A 213 -5.51 6.66 -1.05
CA MET A 213 -4.42 7.42 -1.63
C MET A 213 -3.74 8.27 -0.56
N VAL A 214 -2.44 8.04 -0.36
CA VAL A 214 -1.61 8.82 0.55
C VAL A 214 -0.59 9.59 -0.25
N LEU A 215 -0.56 10.91 -0.13
CA LEU A 215 0.36 11.78 -0.84
C LEU A 215 1.37 12.36 0.16
N VAL A 216 2.63 11.97 0.02
CA VAL A 216 3.71 12.41 0.91
C VAL A 216 4.63 13.38 0.17
N GLY A 217 4.91 14.52 0.78
CA GLY A 217 5.75 15.56 0.18
C GLY A 217 6.69 16.22 1.18
N ASN A 218 7.73 16.85 0.62
CA ASN A 218 8.68 17.64 1.39
C ASN A 218 8.52 19.11 1.05
N PHE A 219 8.62 19.98 2.06
CA PHE A 219 8.79 21.42 1.80
C PHE A 219 10.22 21.68 1.30
N ASP A 220 10.34 22.63 0.36
CA ASP A 220 11.64 23.08 -0.16
C ASP A 220 12.37 24.01 0.82
N VAL A 221 11.63 24.59 1.76
CA VAL A 221 12.06 25.53 2.79
C VAL A 221 11.57 25.06 4.15
N ASP A 222 12.07 25.66 5.24
CA ASP A 222 11.58 25.32 6.58
C ASP A 222 10.07 25.63 6.74
N VAL A 223 9.42 24.97 7.70
CA VAL A 223 7.97 25.04 7.87
C VAL A 223 7.51 26.45 8.26
N GLU A 224 8.28 27.17 9.09
CA GLU A 224 7.93 28.52 9.54
C GLU A 224 8.02 29.53 8.41
N HIS A 225 9.01 29.37 7.53
CA HIS A 225 9.16 30.13 6.32
C HIS A 225 8.01 29.79 5.38
N GLN A 226 7.76 28.51 5.08
CA GLN A 226 6.65 28.07 4.20
C GLN A 226 5.30 28.69 4.61
N GLN A 227 4.99 28.70 5.92
CA GLN A 227 3.77 29.33 6.45
C GLN A 227 3.69 30.84 6.18
N ARG A 228 4.83 31.53 6.04
CA ARG A 228 4.92 32.97 5.78
C ARG A 228 4.95 33.33 4.29
N ILE A 229 5.50 32.48 3.42
CA ILE A 229 5.71 32.77 1.98
C ILE A 229 4.61 32.26 1.05
N GLY A 230 3.74 31.33 1.44
CA GLY A 230 2.58 31.01 0.59
C GLY A 230 1.95 29.62 0.72
N HIS A 231 1.36 29.19 -0.39
CA HIS A 231 0.45 28.05 -0.54
C HIS A 231 0.95 26.78 0.18
N LEU A 232 0.20 26.27 1.17
CA LEU A 232 0.60 25.11 1.98
C LEU A 232 0.77 23.83 1.15
N PHE A 233 0.10 23.72 0.01
CA PHE A 233 0.30 22.65 -0.98
C PHE A 233 1.41 22.95 -2.01
N GLY A 234 2.30 23.92 -1.73
CA GLY A 234 3.40 24.31 -2.62
C GLY A 234 4.18 23.15 -3.27
N PRO A 235 4.49 22.06 -2.52
CA PRO A 235 5.15 20.87 -3.05
C PRO A 235 4.31 20.00 -3.98
N MET A 236 3.01 20.23 -4.13
CA MET A 236 2.16 19.42 -5.02
C MET A 236 2.26 19.87 -6.48
N PRO A 237 1.98 18.96 -7.43
CA PRO A 237 1.89 19.30 -8.85
C PRO A 237 0.93 20.46 -9.09
N PRO A 238 1.22 21.41 -10.00
CA PRO A 238 0.37 22.57 -10.24
C PRO A 238 -1.10 22.23 -10.53
N GLU A 239 -1.34 21.12 -11.25
CA GLU A 239 -2.67 20.64 -11.61
C GLU A 239 -3.50 20.18 -10.39
N MET A 240 -2.85 19.86 -9.27
CA MET A 240 -3.52 19.47 -8.03
C MET A 240 -3.46 20.59 -6.98
N ARG A 241 -2.34 21.32 -6.93
CA ARG A 241 -2.09 22.37 -5.95
C ARG A 241 -3.16 23.46 -6.00
N ASP A 242 -3.49 23.92 -7.20
CA ASP A 242 -4.38 25.06 -7.39
C ASP A 242 -5.86 24.63 -7.55
N ASP A 243 -6.16 23.33 -7.36
CA ASP A 243 -7.50 22.76 -7.47
C ASP A 243 -8.15 22.61 -6.09
N THR A 244 -9.26 23.32 -5.88
CA THR A 244 -9.97 23.35 -4.60
C THR A 244 -10.64 22.02 -4.24
N ALA A 245 -10.78 21.07 -5.17
CA ALA A 245 -11.34 19.75 -4.87
C ALA A 245 -10.44 18.89 -3.97
N PHE A 246 -9.13 19.18 -3.92
CA PHE A 246 -8.18 18.53 -3.00
C PHE A 246 -8.03 19.28 -1.67
N MET A 247 -8.73 20.41 -1.52
CA MET A 247 -8.77 21.16 -0.28
C MET A 247 -10.08 20.83 0.41
N ASP A 248 -9.98 20.25 1.60
CA ASP A 248 -11.16 19.98 2.43
C ASP A 248 -11.90 21.31 2.70
N LYS A 249 -13.22 21.31 2.58
CA LYS A 249 -14.06 22.51 2.75
C LYS A 249 -14.48 22.73 4.19
#